data_AF-A0A1Q6QCN6-F1
#
_entry.id   AF-A0A1Q6QCN6-F1
#
_cell.length_a   1.000
_cell.length_b   1.000
_cell.length_c   1.000
_cell.angle_alpha   90.00
_cell.angle_beta   90.00
_cell.angle_gamma   90.00
#
_symmetry.space_group_name_H-M   'P 1'
#
loop_
_entity.id
_entity.type
_entity.pdbx_description
1 polymer ?
#
loop_
_entity_poly.entity_id
_entity_poly.type
_entity_poly.pdbx_seq_one_letter_code
_entity_poly.pdbx_strand_id
1 'polypeptide(L)' 'MDPIYEIELQDCPYCRGTGTVEDEQGWCVYVTCVDCGAQTAHASYESPEERLAAAQQVAHLWNVGKVLNPGVGD' A
#
# COMPACT_ATOMS: atom_id res chain seq x y z
N MET A 1 13.10 -13.63 2.37
CA MET A 1 12.37 -12.38 2.11
C MET A 1 10.90 -12.70 2.33
N ASP A 2 10.13 -11.86 3.00
CA ASP A 2 8.67 -12.04 3.07
C ASP A 2 8.04 -11.76 1.69
N PRO A 3 7.08 -12.58 1.24
CA PRO A 3 6.51 -12.48 -0.11
C PRO A 3 5.73 -11.19 -0.37
N ILE A 4 5.32 -10.48 0.69
CA ILE A 4 4.62 -9.20 0.57
C ILE A 4 5.52 -8.07 0.03
N TYR A 5 6.83 -8.18 0.19
CA TYR A 5 7.80 -7.19 -0.30
C TYR A 5 8.31 -7.50 -1.71
N GLU A 6 7.89 -8.63 -2.29
CA GLU A 6 8.20 -9.00 -3.67
C GLU A 6 7.13 -8.52 -4.67
N ILE A 7 6.05 -7.91 -4.18
CA ILE A 7 4.93 -7.43 -5.00
C ILE A 7 5.35 -6.18 -5.77
N GLU A 8 5.16 -6.20 -7.09
CA GLU A 8 5.47 -5.07 -7.97
C GLU A 8 4.49 -3.90 -7.76
N LEU A 9 5.05 -2.76 -7.35
CA LEU A 9 4.34 -1.49 -7.22
C LEU A 9 4.75 -0.55 -8.35
N GLN A 10 3.78 0.10 -8.97
CA GLN A 10 4.02 1.19 -9.91
C GLN A 10 4.48 2.46 -9.17
N ASP A 11 4.96 3.46 -9.91
CA ASP A 11 5.25 4.77 -9.34
C ASP A 11 3.99 5.38 -8.71
N CYS A 12 4.16 6.23 -7.70
CA CYS A 12 3.05 6.89 -7.04
C CYS A 12 2.15 7.61 -8.07
N PRO A 13 0.84 7.34 -8.10
CA PRO A 13 -0.07 7.95 -9.06
C PRO A 13 -0.20 9.48 -8.88
N TYR A 14 0.22 10.02 -7.73
CA TYR A 14 0.17 11.46 -7.43
C TYR A 14 1.47 12.19 -7.78
N CYS A 15 2.61 11.78 -7.22
CA CYS A 15 3.89 12.48 -7.38
C CYS A 15 4.92 11.72 -8.23
N ARG A 16 4.61 10.50 -8.69
CA ARG A 16 5.57 9.55 -9.30
C ARG A 16 6.77 9.20 -8.42
N GLY A 17 6.62 9.37 -7.11
CA GLY A 17 7.57 8.94 -6.10
C GLY A 17 7.49 7.44 -5.81
N THR A 18 8.29 6.99 -4.84
CA THR A 18 8.39 5.56 -4.51
C THR A 18 7.25 5.13 -3.59
N GLY A 19 6.55 4.05 -3.96
CA GLY A 19 5.56 3.38 -3.12
C GLY A 19 6.19 2.25 -2.32
N THR A 20 5.82 2.11 -1.04
CA THR A 20 6.30 1.04 -0.16
C THR A 20 5.12 0.34 0.52
N VAL A 21 5.18 -0.98 0.61
CA VAL A 21 4.21 -1.77 1.39
C VAL A 21 4.55 -1.62 2.88
N GLU A 22 3.59 -1.11 3.65
CA GLU A 22 3.62 -1.05 5.11
C GLU A 22 2.76 -2.18 5.67
N ASP A 23 3.28 -2.86 6.69
CA ASP A 23 2.64 -3.99 7.36
C ASP A 23 2.61 -3.73 8.87
N GLU A 24 1.43 -3.50 9.44
CA GLU A 24 1.24 -3.26 10.89
C GLU A 24 1.15 -4.56 11.70
N GLN A 25 1.82 -5.62 11.23
CA GLN A 25 2.04 -6.91 11.92
C GLN A 25 0.83 -7.44 12.70
N GLY A 26 -0.07 -8.14 12.00
CA GLY A 26 -1.23 -8.81 12.57
C GLY A 26 -2.51 -7.97 12.60
N TRP A 27 -2.53 -6.83 11.90
CA TRP A 27 -3.73 -6.01 11.79
C TRP A 27 -4.08 -5.66 10.33
N CYS A 28 -3.21 -4.92 9.65
CA CYS A 28 -3.47 -4.48 8.30
C CYS A 28 -2.19 -4.23 7.49
N VAL A 29 -2.36 -4.22 6.17
CA VAL A 29 -1.34 -3.78 5.21
C VAL A 29 -1.87 -2.64 4.35
N TYR A 30 -0.98 -1.78 3.88
CA TYR A 30 -1.28 -0.71 2.94
C TYR A 30 -0.03 -0.33 2.15
N VAL A 31 -0.20 0.41 1.04
CA VAL A 31 0.91 1.03 0.33
C VAL A 31 0.93 2.51 0.66
N THR A 32 2.11 3.07 0.93
CA THR A 32 2.30 4.50 1.15
C THR A 32 3.42 5.06 0.25
N CYS A 33 3.29 6.32 -0.16
CA CYS A 33 4.34 7.05 -0.86
C CYS A 33 5.28 7.68 0.15
N VAL A 34 6.57 7.38 0.06
CA VAL A 34 7.59 8.00 0.92
C VAL A 34 7.80 9.49 0.63
N ASP A 35 7.46 9.94 -0.58
CA ASP A 35 7.69 11.33 -1.03
C ASP A 35 6.52 12.27 -0.70
N CYS A 36 5.27 11.84 -0.91
CA CYS A 36 4.08 12.70 -0.76
C CYS A 36 3.09 12.23 0.32
N GLY A 37 3.29 11.06 0.93
CA GLY A 37 2.37 10.51 1.93
C GLY A 37 1.04 10.01 1.38
N ALA A 38 0.86 9.94 0.05
CA ALA A 38 -0.30 9.30 -0.54
C ALA A 38 -0.31 7.81 -0.18
N GLN A 39 -1.43 7.28 0.27
CA GLN A 39 -1.54 5.90 0.74
C GLN A 39 -2.81 5.21 0.24
N THR A 40 -2.83 3.88 0.15
CA THR A 40 -4.06 3.14 -0.14
C THR A 40 -4.96 3.06 1.10
N ALA A 41 -6.20 2.62 0.91
CA ALA A 41 -7.00 2.10 2.01
C ALA A 41 -6.26 0.93 2.69
N HIS A 42 -6.45 0.79 3.99
CA HIS A 42 -5.86 -0.32 4.75
C HIS A 42 -6.64 -1.60 4.47
N ALA A 43 -5.93 -2.68 4.16
CA ALA A 43 -6.51 -4.01 4.05
C ALA A 43 -6.22 -4.79 5.32
N SER A 44 -7.27 -5.04 6.11
CA SER A 44 -7.20 -5.86 7.31
C SER A 44 -6.94 -7.33 6.97
N TYR A 45 -6.22 -8.04 7.82
CA TYR A 45 -6.04 -9.49 7.74
C TYR A 45 -6.00 -10.09 9.14
N GLU A 46 -6.48 -11.33 9.31
CA GLU A 46 -6.51 -12.02 10.60
C GLU A 46 -5.50 -13.17 10.66
N SER A 47 -5.16 -13.73 9.49
CA SER A 47 -4.23 -14.85 9.35
C SER A 47 -3.01 -14.51 8.48
N PRO A 48 -1.86 -15.17 8.67
CA PRO A 48 -0.65 -14.95 7.87
C PRO A 48 -0.83 -15.31 6.38
N GLU A 49 -1.75 -16.21 6.05
CA GLU A 49 -2.13 -16.52 4.67
C GLU A 49 -2.91 -15.36 4.01
N GLU A 50 -3.80 -14.71 4.77
CA GLU A 50 -4.58 -13.56 4.32
C GLU A 50 -3.72 -12.31 4.18
N ARG A 51 -2.63 -12.19 4.96
CA ARG A 51 -1.65 -11.11 4.85
C ARG A 51 -1.15 -10.94 3.41
N LEU A 52 -0.86 -12.05 2.71
CA LEU A 52 -0.42 -11.98 1.31
C LEU A 52 -1.53 -11.50 0.37
N ALA A 53 -2.76 -12.01 0.55
CA ALA A 53 -3.91 -11.59 -0.24
C ALA A 53 -4.25 -10.10 -0.01
N ALA A 54 -4.17 -9.64 1.24
CA ALA A 54 -4.33 -8.24 1.61
C ALA A 54 -3.24 -7.36 0.98
N ALA A 55 -1.98 -7.84 0.96
CA ALA A 55 -0.86 -7.12 0.35
C ALA A 55 -1.04 -6.98 -1.17
N GLN A 56 -1.49 -8.06 -1.83
CA GLN A 56 -1.85 -8.03 -3.25
C GLN A 56 -3.01 -7.09 -3.53
N GLN A 57 -4.00 -7.02 -2.64
CA GLN A 57 -5.14 -6.12 -2.76
C GLN A 57 -4.69 -4.66 -2.69
N VAL A 58 -3.87 -4.27 -1.71
CA VAL A 58 -3.40 -2.88 -1.59
C VAL A 58 -2.44 -2.51 -2.73
N ALA A 59 -1.60 -3.44 -3.19
CA ALA A 59 -0.78 -3.23 -4.37
C ALA A 59 -1.63 -3.03 -5.64
N HIS A 60 -2.70 -3.81 -5.79
CA HIS A 60 -3.64 -3.60 -6.89
C HIS A 60 -4.29 -2.22 -6.82
N LEU A 61 -4.78 -1.80 -5.65
CA LEU A 61 -5.37 -0.46 -5.45
C LEU A 61 -4.38 0.65 -5.82
N TRP A 62 -3.13 0.53 -5.38
CA TRP A 62 -2.06 1.45 -5.73
C TRP A 62 -1.83 1.51 -7.25
N ASN A 63 -1.66 0.36 -7.89
CA ASN A 63 -1.36 0.24 -9.32
C ASN A 63 -2.50 0.73 -10.23
N VAL A 64 -3.75 0.74 -9.76
CA VAL A 64 -4.88 1.35 -10.49
C VAL A 64 -5.14 2.81 -10.12
N GLY A 65 -4.28 3.41 -9.29
CA GLY A 65 -4.37 4.83 -8.89
C GLY A 65 -5.38 5.13 -7.79
N LYS A 66 -5.90 4.13 -7.07
CA LYS A 66 -6.85 4.30 -5.96
C LYS A 66 -6.10 4.58 -4.65
N VAL A 67 -5.61 5.81 -4.52
CA VAL A 67 -4.89 6.28 -3.33
C VAL A 67 -5.62 7.44 -2.66
N LEU A 68 -5.50 7.50 -1.33
CA LEU A 68 -5.85 8.62 -0.47
C LEU A 68 -4.62 9.52 -0.39
N ASN A 69 -4.75 10.77 -0.82
CA ASN A 69 -3.71 11.77 -0.64
C ASN A 69 -4.08 12.66 0.56
N PRO A 70 -3.31 12.67 1.66
CA PRO A 70 -3.57 13.54 2.81
C PRO A 70 -3.15 14.99 2.56
N GLY A 71 -3.17 15.45 1.31
CA GLY A 71 -2.68 16.78 0.91
C GLY A 71 -3.15 17.88 1.85
N VAL A 72 -2.36 18.96 1.95
CA VAL A 72 -2.71 20.14 2.76
C VAL A 72 -4.16 20.52 2.45
N GLY A 73 -5.02 20.44 3.47
CA GLY A 73 -6.40 20.90 3.34
C GLY A 73 -6.36 22.36 2.92
N ASP A 74 -6.99 22.67 1.78
CA ASP A 74 -7.27 24.06 1.40
C ASP A 74 -8.18 24.71 2.46
#